data_AF-A0A2D5V0M8-F1
#
_entry.id   AF-A0A2D5V0M8-F1
#
_cell.length_a   1.000
_cell.length_b   1.000
_cell.length_c   1.000
_cell.angle_alpha   90.00
_cell.angle_beta   90.00
_cell.angle_gamma   90.00
#
_symmetry.space_group_name_H-M   'P 1'
#
loop_
_entity.id
_entity.type
_entity.pdbx_description
1 polymer ?
#
loop_
_entity_poly.entity_id
_entity_poly.type
_entity_poly.pdbx_seq_one_letter_code
_entity_poly.pdbx_strand_id
1 'polypeptide(L)' 'MKFKDVTKMKKGEMDKKLLEIQFELLKLNAQVATGTNPKNPLQIRKLKKTIAKILTARNQDNASLGGTEKL' A
#
# COMPACT_ATOMS: atom_id res chain seq x y z
N MET A 1 -3.37 3.29 -9.14
CA MET A 1 -2.34 2.25 -9.39
C MET A 1 -3.00 0.92 -9.77
N LYS A 2 -2.56 0.33 -10.89
CA LYS A 2 -3.03 -1.00 -11.32
C LYS A 2 -2.21 -2.07 -10.58
N PHE A 3 -2.79 -3.26 -10.43
CA PHE A 3 -2.12 -4.36 -9.72
C PHE A 3 -0.85 -4.81 -10.44
N LYS A 4 -0.88 -4.86 -11.78
CA LYS A 4 0.27 -5.18 -12.64
C LYS A 4 1.47 -4.24 -12.45
N ASP A 5 1.21 -2.99 -12.05
CA ASP A 5 2.29 -2.02 -11.82
C ASP A 5 3.01 -2.35 -10.51
N VAL A 6 2.26 -2.82 -9.50
CA VAL A 6 2.78 -3.20 -8.19
C VAL A 6 3.64 -4.45 -8.30
N THR A 7 3.17 -5.48 -9.00
CA THR A 7 3.91 -6.76 -9.15
C THR A 7 5.22 -6.63 -9.93
N LYS A 8 5.43 -5.53 -10.65
CA LYS A 8 6.67 -5.24 -11.38
C LYS A 8 7.72 -4.51 -10.53
N MET A 9 7.32 -3.95 -9.39
CA MET A 9 8.22 -3.22 -8.49
C MET A 9 9.12 -4.20 -7.74
N LYS A 10 10.35 -3.77 -7.42
CA LYS A 10 11.21 -4.56 -6.52
C LYS A 10 10.70 -4.46 -5.08
N LYS A 11 10.98 -5.46 -4.23
CA LYS A 11 10.60 -5.45 -2.81
C LYS A 11 10.92 -4.13 -2.09
N GLY A 12 12.13 -3.60 -2.27
CA GLY A 12 12.53 -2.32 -1.67
C GLY A 12 11.77 -1.10 -2.20
N GLU A 13 11.31 -1.12 -3.45
CA GLU A 13 10.46 -0.06 -4.02
C GLU A 13 9.03 -0.16 -3.49
N MET A 14 8.51 -1.38 -3.33
CA MET A 14 7.21 -1.62 -2.70
C MET A 14 7.18 -1.09 -1.26
N ASP A 15 8.25 -1.31 -0.49
CA ASP A 15 8.37 -0.81 0.89
C ASP A 15 8.39 0.71 0.97
N LYS A 16 9.21 1.36 0.11
CA LYS A 16 9.24 2.82 0.02
C LYS A 16 7.86 3.38 -0.35
N LYS A 17 7.21 2.78 -1.35
CA LYS A 17 5.86 3.19 -1.79
C LYS A 17 4.82 3.01 -0.69
N LEU A 18 4.91 1.93 0.08
CA LEU A 18 4.00 1.64 1.17
C LEU A 18 4.14 2.68 2.30
N LEU A 19 5.36 3.06 2.66
CA LEU A 19 5.62 4.14 3.62
C LEU A 19 5.06 5.49 3.16
N GLU A 20 5.28 5.86 1.90
CA GLU A 20 4.74 7.10 1.31
C GLU A 20 3.20 7.15 1.43
N ILE A 21 2.52 6.07 1.05
CA ILE A 21 1.06 6.00 1.06
C ILE A 21 0.50 6.00 2.48
N GLN A 22 1.18 5.33 3.42
CA GLN A 22 0.80 5.36 4.84
C GLN A 22 0.93 6.76 5.43
N PHE A 23 1.99 7.49 5.08
CA PHE A 23 2.18 8.86 5.53
C PHE A 23 1.13 9.82 4.95
N GLU A 24 0.76 9.65 3.68
CA GLU A 24 -0.35 10.41 3.07
C GLU A 24 -1.68 10.10 3.76
N LEU A 25 -1.95 8.81 4.05
CA LEU A 25 -3.14 8.39 4.75
C LEU A 25 -3.21 8.97 6.17
N LEU A 26 -2.08 9.04 6.88
CA LEU A 26 -1.99 9.65 8.20
C LEU A 26 -2.40 11.13 8.15
N LYS A 27 -1.90 11.90 7.18
CA LYS A 27 -2.25 13.31 7.01
C LYS A 27 -3.75 13.51 6.75
N LEU A 28 -4.35 12.68 5.90
CA LEU A 28 -5.79 12.75 5.62
C LEU A 28 -6.63 12.36 6.84
N ASN A 29 -6.22 11.34 7.58
CA ASN A 29 -6.90 10.96 8.82
C ASN A 29 -6.80 12.08 9.86
N ALA A 30 -5.67 12.76 9.97
CA ALA A 30 -5.52 13.92 10.85
C ALA A 30 -6.49 15.05 10.45
N GLN A 31 -6.61 15.37 9.16
CA GLN A 31 -7.58 16.37 8.67
C GLN A 31 -9.03 15.98 9.01
N VAL A 32 -9.40 14.71 8.79
CA VAL A 32 -10.73 14.20 9.13
C VAL A 32 -10.97 14.28 10.64
N ALA A 33 -9.97 13.94 11.45
CA ALA A 33 -10.06 13.98 12.92
C ALA A 33 -10.25 15.40 13.45
N THR A 34 -9.68 16.42 12.80
CA THR A 34 -9.92 17.83 13.15
C THR A 34 -11.26 18.37 12.63
N GLY A 35 -12.11 17.52 12.05
CA GLY A 35 -13.41 17.92 11.48
C GLY A 35 -13.32 18.59 10.11
N THR A 36 -12.13 18.59 9.49
CA THR A 36 -11.93 19.16 8.17
C THR A 36 -12.28 18.13 7.10
N ASN A 37 -13.17 18.51 6.19
CA ASN A 37 -13.50 17.63 5.07
C ASN A 37 -12.30 17.54 4.10
N PRO A 38 -11.78 16.33 3.82
CA PRO A 38 -10.72 16.14 2.85
C PRO A 38 -11.24 16.52 1.47
N LYS A 39 -10.37 17.12 0.65
CA LYS A 39 -10.70 17.64 -0.69
C LYS A 39 -11.36 16.60 -1.60
N ASN A 40 -11.07 15.31 -1.37
CA ASN A 40 -11.76 14.21 -2.02
C ASN A 40 -12.12 13.11 -0.98
N PRO A 41 -13.40 12.86 -0.70
CA PRO A 41 -13.83 11.87 0.30
C PRO A 41 -13.42 10.43 -0.07
N LEU A 42 -13.21 10.15 -1.36
CA LEU A 42 -12.78 8.83 -1.84
C LEU A 42 -11.27 8.61 -1.73
N GLN A 43 -10.48 9.64 -1.37
CA GLN A 43 -9.01 9.55 -1.35
C GLN A 43 -8.52 8.54 -0.31
N ILE A 44 -9.06 8.57 0.91
CA ILE A 44 -8.77 7.59 1.96
C ILE A 44 -9.04 6.15 1.46
N ARG A 45 -10.17 5.94 0.79
CA ARG A 45 -10.52 4.64 0.20
C ARG A 45 -9.51 4.21 -0.88
N LYS A 46 -9.06 5.14 -1.73
CA LYS A 46 -8.07 4.86 -2.78
C LYS A 46 -6.70 4.51 -2.18
N LEU A 47 -6.26 5.20 -1.14
CA LEU A 47 -4.99 4.92 -0.46
C LEU A 47 -5.03 3.54 0.21
N LYS A 48 -6.08 3.24 0.99
CA LYS A 48 -6.27 1.90 1.60
C LYS A 48 -6.26 0.77 0.57
N LYS A 49 -6.95 0.95 -0.56
CA LYS A 49 -6.92 -0.04 -1.67
C LYS A 49 -5.53 -0.19 -2.29
N THR A 50 -4.73 0.87 -2.31
CA THR A 50 -3.37 0.79 -2.86
C THR A 50 -2.44 0.06 -1.89
N ILE A 51 -2.54 0.31 -0.58
CA ILE A 51 -1.82 -0.46 0.46
C ILE A 51 -2.16 -1.95 0.34
N ALA A 52 -3.45 -2.30 0.25
CA ALA A 52 -3.88 -3.69 0.12
C ALA A 52 -3.25 -4.37 -1.09
N LYS A 53 -3.21 -3.72 -2.26
CA LYS A 53 -2.56 -4.26 -3.46
C LYS A 53 -1.07 -4.50 -3.28
N ILE A 54 -0.36 -3.58 -2.63
CA ILE A 54 1.08 -3.71 -2.34
C ILE A 54 1.33 -4.91 -1.41
N LEU A 55 0.56 -5.02 -0.33
CA LEU A 55 0.67 -6.14 0.61
C LEU A 55 0.35 -7.49 -0.06
N THR A 56 -0.69 -7.54 -0.90
CA THR A 56 -1.03 -8.75 -1.65
C THR A 56 0.08 -9.16 -2.62
N ALA A 57 0.64 -8.22 -3.39
CA ALA A 57 1.73 -8.51 -4.31
C ALA A 57 2.97 -9.02 -3.55
N ARG A 58 3.33 -8.38 -2.43
CA ARG A 58 4.42 -8.83 -1.56
C ARG A 58 4.20 -10.25 -1.04
N ASN A 59 2.97 -10.57 -0.66
CA ASN A 59 2.63 -11.90 -0.17
C ASN A 59 2.72 -12.97 -1.27
N GLN A 60 2.36 -12.63 -2.52
CA GLN A 60 2.54 -13.51 -3.67
C GLN A 60 4.02 -13.77 -3.96
N ASP A 61 4.86 -12.73 -3.92
CA ASP A 61 6.32 -12.89 -4.05
C ASP A 61 6.87 -13.80 -2.96
N ASN A 62 6.46 -13.61 -1.70
CA ASN A 62 6.90 -14.46 -0.59
C ASN A 62 6.38 -15.90 -0.68
N ALA A 63 5.13 -16.10 -1.11
CA ALA A 63 4.56 -17.44 -1.33
C ALA A 63 5.30 -18.19 -2.44
N SER A 64 5.80 -17.49 -3.46
CA SER A 64 6.62 -18.09 -4.52
C SER A 64 8.04 -18.46 -4.05
N LEU A 65 8.54 -17.83 -2.98
CA LEU A 65 9.84 -18.09 -2.36
C LEU A 65 9.77 -19.11 -1.20
N GLY A 66 8.57 -19.47 -0.74
CA GLY A 66 8.33 -20.37 0.39
C GLY A 66 8.52 -21.88 0.10
N GLY A 67 9.07 -22.23 -1.07
CA GLY A 67 9.39 -23.61 -1.45
C GLY A 67 10.81 -24.06 -1.14
N THR A 68 11.73 -23.17 -0.75
CA THR A 68 13.17 -23.49 -0.71
C THR A 68 13.86 -23.37 0.65
N GLU A 69 13.16 -23.01 1.73
CA GLU A 69 13.77 -22.89 3.07
C GLU A 69 12.95 -23.60 4.16
N LYS A 70 12.55 -24.84 3.88
CA LYS A 70 12.26 -25.83 4.93
C LYS A 70 13.16 -27.04 4.72
N LEU A 71 14.39 -26.96 5.24
CA LEU A 71 15.27 -28.08 5.60
C LEU A 71 16.38 -27.53 6.51
#